data_AF-A0A9Q0PVC3-F1
#
_entry.id   AF-A0A9Q0PVC3-F1
#
_cell.length_a   1.000
_cell.length_b   1.000
_cell.length_c   1.000
_cell.angle_alpha   90.00
_cell.angle_beta   90.00
_cell.angle_gamma   90.00
#
_symmetry.space_group_name_H-M   'P 1'
#
loop_
_entity.id
_entity.type
_entity.pdbx_description
1 polymer ?
#
loop_
_entity_poly.entity_id
_entity_poly.type
_entity_poly.pdbx_seq_one_letter_code
_entity_poly.pdbx_strand_id
1 'polypeptide(L)'
;MATLVVPENVSYVDDARALQKACQGWGTDEKAIISILGHRNAAQRKQIRLAYSELFQEDLVKRLESELTGDFEKAVYRWVLDPEDRDAVLANVAIRKSGDYHVIVEIACVLSSEELLVVRRAYHARYRHSLEEDLAAHTTGDIRKVLVGLVTAFRILTTRSKAQLMATFNRYRDDHGSSITKDLLDEPADEFKTVLRTAIRCINDHKKYYEKILRNAIKKVGTDEDALTRVIVTRAEKDLNHIKEIYYKKNSVALDQAVAMDTSGDYKAFLLALLGKEE
;
A
#
# COMPACT_ATOMS: atom_id res chain seq x y z
N MET A 1 5.29 -13.57 -6.11
CA MET A 1 4.34 -14.28 -5.23
C MET A 1 4.18 -13.44 -3.96
N ALA A 2 3.24 -13.79 -3.09
CA ALA A 2 3.17 -13.25 -1.73
C ALA A 2 4.46 -13.55 -0.94
N THR A 3 4.70 -12.80 0.12
CA THR A 3 5.77 -13.03 1.12
C THR A 3 5.24 -13.44 2.48
N LEU A 4 3.97 -13.11 2.76
CA LEU A 4 3.33 -13.44 4.02
C LEU A 4 3.32 -14.95 4.24
N VAL A 5 3.96 -15.42 5.31
CA VAL A 5 3.84 -16.79 5.79
C VAL A 5 2.58 -16.89 6.64
N VAL A 6 1.77 -17.92 6.39
CA VAL A 6 0.43 -18.05 6.97
C VAL A 6 0.24 -19.49 7.46
N PRO A 7 -0.17 -19.73 8.71
CA PRO A 7 -0.47 -21.06 9.21
C PRO A 7 -1.76 -21.62 8.59
N GLU A 8 -1.75 -22.93 8.32
CA GLU A 8 -2.88 -23.64 7.69
C GLU A 8 -4.10 -23.75 8.62
N ASN A 9 -3.85 -24.08 9.89
CA ASN A 9 -4.89 -24.27 10.91
C ASN A 9 -4.90 -23.06 11.85
N VAL A 10 -6.02 -22.34 11.88
CA VAL A 10 -6.19 -21.11 12.70
C VAL A 10 -7.52 -21.16 13.46
N SER A 11 -7.45 -20.92 14.77
CA SER A 11 -8.62 -20.67 15.61
C SER A 11 -8.82 -19.16 15.76
N TYR A 12 -9.75 -18.58 15.01
CA TYR A 12 -10.01 -17.13 15.05
C TYR A 12 -10.49 -16.65 16.43
N VAL A 13 -11.15 -17.54 17.19
CA VAL A 13 -11.59 -17.32 18.57
C VAL A 13 -10.39 -17.22 19.52
N ASP A 14 -9.40 -18.09 19.37
CA ASP A 14 -8.22 -18.06 20.25
C ASP A 14 -7.25 -16.96 19.86
N ASP A 15 -7.12 -16.63 18.56
CA ASP A 15 -6.44 -15.41 18.11
C ASP A 15 -7.09 -14.15 18.69
N ALA A 16 -8.42 -14.03 18.65
CA ALA A 16 -9.14 -12.90 19.23
C ALA A 16 -8.92 -12.79 20.75
N ARG A 17 -8.96 -13.92 21.47
CA ARG A 17 -8.65 -13.98 22.92
C ARG A 17 -7.21 -13.61 23.22
N ALA A 18 -6.26 -14.06 22.41
CA ALA A 18 -4.84 -13.75 22.57
C ALA A 18 -4.55 -12.27 22.29
N LEU A 19 -5.18 -11.68 21.26
CA LEU A 19 -5.09 -10.24 20.99
C LEU A 19 -5.72 -9.40 22.13
N GLN A 20 -6.86 -9.81 22.67
CA GLN A 20 -7.42 -9.13 23.84
C GLN A 20 -6.49 -9.28 25.06
N LYS A 21 -5.95 -10.47 25.32
CA LYS A 21 -4.96 -10.65 26.41
C LYS A 21 -3.71 -9.78 26.21
N ALA A 22 -3.27 -9.56 24.96
CA ALA A 22 -2.16 -8.67 24.63
C ALA A 22 -2.47 -7.19 24.90
N CYS A 23 -3.75 -6.81 24.98
CA CYS A 23 -4.22 -5.46 25.28
C CYS A 23 -4.81 -5.33 26.71
N GLN A 24 -4.43 -6.24 27.62
CA GLN A 24 -4.95 -6.26 28.99
C GLN A 24 -3.90 -5.84 30.02
N GLY A 25 -4.18 -4.75 30.73
CA GLY A 25 -3.44 -4.33 31.92
C GLY A 25 -2.74 -2.99 31.72
N TRP A 26 -1.50 -2.90 32.19
CA TRP A 26 -0.64 -1.73 31.98
C TRP A 26 0.40 -2.06 30.90
N GLY A 27 0.34 -1.32 29.80
CA GLY A 27 1.12 -1.62 28.60
C GLY A 27 0.45 -2.69 27.72
N THR A 28 1.11 -2.99 26.60
CA THR A 28 0.61 -3.88 25.55
C THR A 28 1.66 -4.97 25.29
N ASP A 29 1.26 -6.13 24.78
CA ASP A 29 2.17 -7.19 24.30
C ASP A 29 2.28 -7.11 22.77
N GLU A 30 3.14 -6.21 22.29
CA GLU A 30 3.36 -5.99 20.86
C GLU A 30 3.86 -7.26 20.15
N LYS A 31 4.61 -8.10 20.85
CA LYS A 31 5.13 -9.37 20.32
C LYS A 31 4.02 -10.37 20.03
N ALA A 32 3.05 -10.50 20.95
CA ALA A 32 1.86 -11.32 20.71
C ALA A 32 1.08 -10.78 19.49
N ILE A 33 0.87 -9.46 19.41
CA ILE A 33 0.20 -8.81 18.27
C ILE A 33 0.93 -9.09 16.96
N ILE A 34 2.27 -8.99 16.92
CA ILE A 34 3.09 -9.29 15.73
C ILE A 34 3.01 -10.77 15.37
N SER A 35 3.17 -11.69 16.33
CA SER A 35 3.14 -13.13 16.07
C SER A 35 1.81 -13.60 15.50
N ILE A 36 0.70 -12.95 15.88
CA ILE A 36 -0.64 -13.22 15.34
C ILE A 36 -0.80 -12.45 14.02
N LEU A 37 -0.96 -11.13 14.05
CA LEU A 37 -1.38 -10.35 12.88
C LEU A 37 -0.35 -10.38 11.75
N GLY A 38 0.95 -10.41 12.07
CA GLY A 38 2.04 -10.53 11.10
C GLY A 38 2.03 -11.86 10.32
N HIS A 39 1.26 -12.86 10.78
CA HIS A 39 1.13 -14.18 10.17
C HIS A 39 -0.34 -14.57 9.93
N ARG A 40 -1.20 -13.61 9.57
CA ARG A 40 -2.59 -13.88 9.14
C ARG A 40 -2.86 -13.13 7.84
N ASN A 41 -3.48 -13.79 6.86
CA ASN A 41 -3.90 -13.15 5.60
C ASN A 41 -5.19 -12.32 5.78
N ALA A 42 -5.57 -11.53 4.77
CA ALA A 42 -6.72 -10.62 4.87
C ALA A 42 -8.03 -11.33 5.25
N ALA A 43 -8.27 -12.53 4.70
CA ALA A 43 -9.46 -13.31 5.03
C ALA A 43 -9.47 -13.77 6.50
N GLN A 44 -8.33 -14.25 7.01
CA GLN A 44 -8.18 -14.64 8.41
C GLN A 44 -8.29 -13.43 9.35
N ARG A 45 -7.64 -12.30 9.04
CA ARG A 45 -7.75 -11.06 9.83
C ARG A 45 -9.20 -10.58 9.92
N LYS A 46 -9.96 -10.68 8.83
CA LYS A 46 -11.41 -10.41 8.82
C LYS A 46 -12.19 -11.34 9.76
N GLN A 47 -11.90 -12.65 9.76
CA GLN A 47 -12.53 -13.59 10.70
C GLN A 47 -12.16 -13.30 12.17
N ILE A 48 -10.91 -12.94 12.44
CA ILE A 48 -10.45 -12.56 13.80
C ILE A 48 -11.17 -11.29 14.28
N ARG A 49 -11.33 -10.28 13.41
CA ARG A 49 -12.10 -9.05 13.73
C ARG A 49 -13.57 -9.37 14.08
N LEU A 50 -14.21 -10.26 13.32
CA LEU A 50 -15.58 -10.71 13.58
C LEU A 50 -15.68 -11.45 14.93
N ALA A 51 -14.80 -12.43 15.16
CA ALA A 51 -14.75 -13.18 16.42
C ALA A 51 -14.47 -12.27 17.63
N TYR A 52 -13.57 -11.30 17.51
CA TYR A 52 -13.28 -10.32 18.56
C TYR A 52 -14.51 -9.47 18.88
N SER A 53 -15.20 -8.96 17.85
CA SER A 53 -16.44 -8.18 18.03
C SER A 53 -17.56 -9.00 18.67
N GLU A 54 -17.68 -10.30 18.36
CA GLU A 54 -18.67 -11.18 18.97
C GLU A 54 -18.35 -11.46 20.45
N LEU A 55 -17.10 -11.82 20.76
CA LEU A 55 -16.65 -12.21 22.09
C LEU A 55 -16.59 -11.05 23.09
N PHE A 56 -16.17 -9.86 22.63
CA PHE A 56 -15.86 -8.72 23.51
C PHE A 56 -16.75 -7.50 23.30
N GLN A 57 -17.62 -7.50 22.29
CA GLN A 57 -18.50 -6.37 21.94
C GLN A 57 -17.72 -5.06 21.67
N GLU A 58 -16.49 -5.19 21.19
CA GLU A 58 -15.52 -4.13 20.92
C GLU A 58 -14.96 -4.28 19.51
N ASP A 59 -14.63 -3.18 18.83
CA ASP A 59 -13.97 -3.22 17.52
C ASP A 59 -12.44 -3.37 17.70
N LEU A 60 -11.89 -4.47 17.17
CA LEU A 60 -10.46 -4.79 17.27
C LEU A 60 -9.56 -3.69 16.67
N VAL A 61 -10.00 -2.98 15.63
CA VAL A 61 -9.17 -1.94 15.00
C VAL A 61 -9.04 -0.76 15.95
N LYS A 62 -10.15 -0.29 16.53
CA LYS A 62 -10.16 0.76 17.56
C LYS A 62 -9.39 0.38 18.81
N ARG A 63 -9.46 -0.89 19.24
CA ARG A 63 -8.63 -1.37 20.35
C ARG A 63 -7.15 -1.19 20.03
N LEU A 64 -6.69 -1.69 18.88
CA LEU A 64 -5.29 -1.56 18.46
C LEU A 64 -4.86 -0.09 18.27
N GLU A 65 -5.72 0.79 17.75
CA GLU A 65 -5.50 2.25 17.68
C GLU A 65 -5.35 2.90 19.07
N SER A 66 -5.95 2.33 20.13
CA SER A 66 -5.85 2.87 21.50
C SER A 66 -4.65 2.36 22.32
N GLU A 67 -4.06 1.24 21.89
CA GLU A 67 -2.98 0.53 22.58
C GLU A 67 -1.61 0.85 21.94
N LEU A 68 -1.57 0.92 20.60
CA LEU A 68 -0.34 1.12 19.84
C LEU A 68 -0.10 2.60 19.56
N THR A 69 1.16 2.98 19.33
CA THR A 69 1.52 4.33 18.88
C THR A 69 2.53 4.33 17.72
N GLY A 70 2.61 5.46 17.01
CA GLY A 70 3.69 5.75 16.07
C GLY A 70 3.60 4.97 14.75
N ASP A 71 4.73 4.59 14.17
CA ASP A 71 4.74 3.90 12.87
C ASP A 71 4.37 2.42 12.96
N PHE A 72 4.52 1.80 14.14
CA PHE A 72 3.98 0.47 14.42
C PHE A 72 2.45 0.45 14.39
N GLU A 73 1.81 1.39 15.10
CA GLU A 73 0.36 1.62 15.05
C GLU A 73 -0.14 1.80 13.60
N LYS A 74 0.47 2.73 12.85
CA LYS A 74 0.10 2.96 11.43
C LYS A 74 0.25 1.70 10.57
N ALA A 75 1.27 0.89 10.80
CA ALA A 75 1.49 -0.35 10.06
C ALA A 75 0.44 -1.41 10.40
N VAL A 76 0.18 -1.65 11.70
CA VAL A 76 -0.83 -2.60 12.17
C VAL A 76 -2.22 -2.17 11.72
N TYR A 77 -2.57 -0.89 11.88
CA TYR A 77 -3.83 -0.32 11.42
C TYR A 77 -4.07 -0.54 9.92
N ARG A 78 -3.10 -0.18 9.08
CA ARG A 78 -3.21 -0.40 7.63
C ARG A 78 -3.29 -1.88 7.28
N TRP A 79 -2.68 -2.76 8.06
CA TRP A 79 -2.69 -4.21 7.80
C TRP A 79 -3.99 -4.89 8.23
N VAL A 80 -4.54 -4.54 9.41
CA VAL A 80 -5.72 -5.19 9.98
C VAL A 80 -7.02 -4.84 9.23
N LEU A 81 -7.05 -3.70 8.53
CA LEU A 81 -8.13 -3.36 7.62
C LEU A 81 -8.24 -4.34 6.44
N ASP A 82 -9.47 -4.47 5.92
CA ASP A 82 -9.71 -5.19 4.67
C ASP A 82 -9.02 -4.41 3.52
N PRO A 83 -8.53 -5.09 2.46
CA PRO A 83 -7.71 -4.44 1.43
C PRO A 83 -8.36 -3.20 0.80
N GLU A 84 -9.66 -3.24 0.57
CA GLU A 84 -10.46 -2.15 0.03
C GLU A 84 -10.61 -0.95 1.01
N ASP A 85 -10.79 -1.23 2.30
CA ASP A 85 -10.88 -0.21 3.35
C ASP A 85 -9.52 0.48 3.54
N ARG A 86 -8.44 -0.31 3.56
CA ARG A 86 -7.06 0.20 3.64
C ARG A 86 -6.77 1.12 2.46
N ASP A 87 -7.03 0.68 1.24
CA ASP A 87 -6.71 1.44 0.04
C ASP A 87 -7.60 2.70 -0.06
N ALA A 88 -8.85 2.65 0.44
CA ALA A 88 -9.70 3.84 0.61
C ALA A 88 -9.15 4.85 1.64
N VAL A 89 -8.62 4.38 2.78
CA VAL A 89 -7.95 5.25 3.76
C VAL A 89 -6.68 5.88 3.18
N LEU A 90 -5.85 5.09 2.49
CA LEU A 90 -4.65 5.60 1.82
C LEU A 90 -4.98 6.68 0.78
N ALA A 91 -6.07 6.52 0.03
CA ALA A 91 -6.56 7.55 -0.88
C ALA A 91 -7.00 8.82 -0.15
N ASN A 92 -7.76 8.72 0.96
CA ASN A 92 -8.21 9.88 1.72
C ASN A 92 -7.04 10.67 2.32
N VAL A 93 -6.04 9.97 2.88
CA VAL A 93 -4.81 10.59 3.41
C VAL A 93 -4.06 11.33 2.30
N ALA A 94 -3.89 10.72 1.12
CA ALA A 94 -3.19 11.35 0.00
C ALA A 94 -3.93 12.58 -0.56
N ILE A 95 -5.27 12.55 -0.61
CA ILE A 95 -6.09 13.72 -0.99
C ILE A 95 -5.88 14.88 -0.03
N ARG A 96 -5.85 14.62 1.28
CA ARG A 96 -5.66 15.64 2.31
C ARG A 96 -4.24 16.20 2.39
N LYS A 97 -3.22 15.41 2.03
CA LYS A 97 -1.80 15.81 2.10
C LYS A 97 -1.46 16.94 1.13
N SER A 98 -2.19 17.03 0.01
CA SER A 98 -2.01 17.96 -1.12
C SER A 98 -0.62 17.86 -1.80
N GLY A 99 -0.58 18.06 -3.12
CA GLY A 99 0.67 18.02 -3.90
C GLY A 99 1.36 16.66 -4.04
N ASP A 100 0.84 15.59 -3.40
CA ASP A 100 1.49 14.28 -3.33
C ASP A 100 0.57 13.13 -3.81
N TYR A 101 0.13 13.21 -5.06
CA TYR A 101 -0.88 12.30 -5.62
C TYR A 101 -0.36 10.91 -6.04
N HIS A 102 0.90 10.55 -5.73
CA HIS A 102 1.47 9.29 -6.19
C HIS A 102 0.68 8.07 -5.70
N VAL A 103 0.14 8.11 -4.47
CA VAL A 103 -0.71 7.05 -3.89
C VAL A 103 -2.01 6.87 -4.68
N ILE A 104 -2.66 7.98 -5.09
CA ILE A 104 -3.88 7.94 -5.93
C ILE A 104 -3.58 7.28 -7.28
N VAL A 105 -2.46 7.66 -7.89
CA VAL A 105 -2.00 7.10 -9.17
C VAL A 105 -1.67 5.61 -9.03
N GLU A 106 -1.04 5.19 -7.93
CA GLU A 106 -0.77 3.78 -7.65
C GLU A 106 -2.06 2.96 -7.53
N ILE A 107 -3.01 3.39 -6.70
CA ILE A 107 -4.31 2.74 -6.51
C ILE A 107 -5.02 2.59 -7.86
N ALA A 108 -5.09 3.68 -8.65
CA ALA A 108 -5.77 3.67 -9.95
C ALA A 108 -5.05 2.87 -11.05
N CYS A 109 -3.71 2.82 -11.04
CA CYS A 109 -2.94 2.22 -12.14
C CYS A 109 -2.47 0.78 -11.90
N VAL A 110 -2.35 0.37 -10.63
CA VAL A 110 -1.84 -0.96 -10.24
C VAL A 110 -2.97 -1.96 -9.98
N LEU A 111 -4.08 -1.51 -9.39
CA LEU A 111 -5.24 -2.36 -9.13
C LEU A 111 -5.94 -2.78 -10.44
N SER A 112 -6.66 -3.90 -10.39
CA SER A 112 -7.63 -4.27 -11.40
C SER A 112 -8.84 -3.31 -11.37
N SER A 113 -9.62 -3.27 -12.45
CA SER A 113 -10.85 -2.47 -12.48
C SER A 113 -11.89 -2.93 -11.44
N GLU A 114 -11.88 -4.21 -11.07
CA GLU A 114 -12.75 -4.78 -10.03
C GLU A 114 -12.27 -4.36 -8.64
N GLU A 115 -10.96 -4.50 -8.36
CA GLU A 115 -10.35 -4.04 -7.11
C GLU A 115 -10.61 -2.53 -6.90
N LEU A 116 -10.37 -1.70 -7.92
CA LEU A 116 -10.63 -0.26 -7.86
C LEU A 116 -12.12 0.08 -7.65
N LEU A 117 -13.04 -0.70 -8.23
CA LEU A 117 -14.48 -0.54 -7.99
C LEU A 117 -14.85 -0.84 -6.53
N VAL A 118 -14.26 -1.87 -5.92
CA VAL A 118 -14.48 -2.19 -4.49
C VAL A 118 -13.87 -1.11 -3.60
N VAL A 119 -12.67 -0.60 -3.90
CA VAL A 119 -12.06 0.55 -3.19
C VAL A 119 -12.96 1.79 -3.24
N ARG A 120 -13.55 2.12 -4.39
CA ARG A 120 -14.50 3.24 -4.52
C ARG A 120 -15.76 3.04 -3.69
N ARG A 121 -16.28 1.82 -3.60
CA ARG A 121 -17.42 1.47 -2.74
C ARG A 121 -17.08 1.60 -1.26
N ALA A 122 -15.91 1.09 -0.84
CA ALA A 122 -15.41 1.23 0.54
C ALA A 122 -15.21 2.70 0.91
N TYR A 123 -14.61 3.49 0.03
CA TYR A 123 -14.43 4.94 0.19
C TYR A 123 -15.78 5.65 0.41
N HIS A 124 -16.77 5.42 -0.45
CA HIS A 124 -18.09 6.01 -0.31
C HIS A 124 -18.82 5.55 0.96
N ALA A 125 -18.71 4.27 1.33
CA ALA A 125 -19.29 3.75 2.57
C ALA A 125 -18.67 4.39 3.82
N ARG A 126 -17.35 4.62 3.82
CA ARG A 126 -16.56 5.17 4.93
C ARG A 126 -16.70 6.69 5.07
N TYR A 127 -16.64 7.43 3.96
CA TYR A 127 -16.54 8.89 3.97
C TYR A 127 -17.82 9.63 3.54
N ARG A 128 -18.83 8.92 3.02
CA ARG A 128 -20.10 9.48 2.51
C ARG A 128 -19.97 10.45 1.33
N HIS A 129 -18.79 10.50 0.72
CA HIS A 129 -18.47 11.18 -0.53
C HIS A 129 -17.83 10.18 -1.50
N SER A 130 -17.97 10.37 -2.81
CA SER A 130 -17.21 9.58 -3.77
C SER A 130 -15.73 10.01 -3.81
N LEU A 131 -14.86 9.07 -4.18
CA LEU A 131 -13.43 9.34 -4.37
C LEU A 131 -13.21 10.41 -5.46
N GLU A 132 -14.08 10.43 -6.45
CA GLU A 132 -14.14 11.41 -7.53
C GLU A 132 -14.46 12.82 -7.07
N GLU A 133 -15.48 12.99 -6.23
CA GLU A 133 -15.89 14.29 -5.69
C GLU A 133 -14.80 14.87 -4.81
N ASP A 134 -14.20 14.06 -3.93
CA ASP A 134 -13.10 14.49 -3.07
C ASP A 134 -11.87 14.89 -3.89
N LEU A 135 -11.49 14.12 -4.91
CA LEU A 135 -10.41 14.53 -5.84
C LEU A 135 -10.77 15.79 -6.62
N ALA A 136 -12.01 15.94 -7.06
CA ALA A 136 -12.47 17.13 -7.77
C ALA A 136 -12.46 18.38 -6.88
N ALA A 137 -12.77 18.25 -5.59
CA ALA A 137 -12.73 19.34 -4.63
C ALA A 137 -11.30 19.77 -4.26
N HIS A 138 -10.37 18.82 -4.10
CA HIS A 138 -9.03 19.08 -3.57
C HIS A 138 -7.94 19.31 -4.64
N THR A 139 -8.28 19.21 -5.94
CA THR A 139 -7.32 19.41 -7.05
C THR A 139 -7.89 20.33 -8.11
N THR A 140 -7.06 20.89 -9.00
CA THR A 140 -7.47 21.87 -10.03
C THR A 140 -6.88 21.56 -11.40
N GLY A 141 -7.35 22.25 -12.46
CA GLY A 141 -6.75 22.21 -13.79
C GLY A 141 -6.65 20.81 -14.40
N ASP A 142 -5.53 20.52 -15.06
CA ASP A 142 -5.29 19.23 -15.73
C ASP A 142 -4.95 18.10 -14.74
N ILE A 143 -4.45 18.43 -13.54
CA ILE A 143 -4.30 17.47 -12.43
C ILE A 143 -5.66 16.87 -12.07
N ARG A 144 -6.69 17.72 -11.89
CA ARG A 144 -8.06 17.28 -11.63
C ARG A 144 -8.55 16.33 -12.72
N LYS A 145 -8.40 16.73 -13.99
CA LYS A 145 -8.84 15.91 -15.14
C LYS A 145 -8.17 14.54 -15.16
N VAL A 146 -6.86 14.47 -14.90
CA VAL A 146 -6.11 13.20 -14.89
C VAL A 146 -6.44 12.36 -13.68
N LEU A 147 -6.44 12.90 -12.46
CA LEU A 147 -6.68 12.09 -11.26
C LEU A 147 -8.12 11.57 -11.20
N VAL A 148 -9.12 12.42 -11.48
CA VAL A 148 -10.52 11.99 -11.60
C VAL A 148 -10.63 10.98 -12.75
N GLY A 149 -10.07 11.26 -13.93
CA GLY A 149 -10.07 10.33 -15.07
C GLY A 149 -9.39 8.98 -14.80
N LEU A 150 -8.41 8.92 -13.88
CA LEU A 150 -7.76 7.69 -13.43
C LEU A 150 -8.64 6.87 -12.48
N VAL A 151 -9.41 7.49 -11.58
CA VAL A 151 -10.26 6.77 -10.61
C VAL A 151 -11.68 6.48 -11.10
N THR A 152 -12.30 7.39 -11.87
CA THR A 152 -13.69 7.24 -12.33
C THR A 152 -13.82 6.17 -13.39
N ALA A 153 -12.89 6.18 -14.34
CA ALA A 153 -13.01 5.38 -15.54
C ALA A 153 -12.71 3.91 -15.25
N PHE A 154 -13.36 3.04 -16.00
CA PHE A 154 -12.87 1.69 -16.29
C PHE A 154 -11.62 1.74 -17.21
N ARG A 155 -10.77 2.76 -17.02
CA ARG A 155 -9.63 3.27 -17.82
C ARG A 155 -10.05 4.20 -19.02
N ILE A 156 -9.42 5.41 -19.18
CA ILE A 156 -9.52 6.31 -20.38
C ILE A 156 -8.19 6.69 -21.06
N LEU A 157 -7.10 6.89 -20.34
CA LEU A 157 -5.80 7.26 -20.91
C LEU A 157 -5.35 6.36 -22.11
N THR A 158 -5.57 5.04 -22.24
CA THR A 158 -6.22 3.99 -21.41
C THR A 158 -7.70 3.60 -21.64
N THR A 159 -8.43 4.08 -22.67
CA THR A 159 -9.51 3.30 -23.39
C THR A 159 -8.96 2.03 -24.05
N ARG A 160 -7.66 1.82 -23.86
CA ARG A 160 -6.77 0.83 -24.46
C ARG A 160 -6.28 -0.07 -23.34
N SER A 161 -6.15 -1.36 -23.67
CA SER A 161 -5.66 -2.36 -22.72
C SER A 161 -4.22 -2.07 -22.29
N LYS A 162 -3.79 -2.69 -21.18
CA LYS A 162 -2.40 -2.63 -20.72
C LYS A 162 -1.42 -3.02 -21.84
N ALA A 163 -1.74 -4.08 -22.60
CA ALA A 163 -0.92 -4.56 -23.71
C ALA A 163 -0.76 -3.51 -24.83
N GLN A 164 -1.85 -2.80 -25.17
CA GLN A 164 -1.79 -1.74 -26.17
C GLN A 164 -0.96 -0.53 -25.71
N LEU A 165 -1.08 -0.11 -24.44
CA LEU A 165 -0.22 0.94 -23.91
C LEU A 165 1.25 0.55 -23.90
N MET A 166 1.57 -0.70 -23.55
CA MET A 166 2.94 -1.24 -23.65
C MET A 166 3.45 -1.18 -25.09
N ALA A 167 2.64 -1.53 -26.08
CA ALA A 167 2.99 -1.40 -27.49
C ALA A 167 3.23 0.06 -27.89
N THR A 168 2.39 1.01 -27.44
CA THR A 168 2.61 2.45 -27.67
C THR A 168 3.89 2.96 -27.02
N PHE A 169 4.21 2.56 -25.78
CA PHE A 169 5.43 2.99 -25.09
C PHE A 169 6.71 2.40 -25.72
N ASN A 170 6.64 1.15 -26.20
CA ASN A 170 7.73 0.57 -26.99
C ASN A 170 7.90 1.31 -28.31
N ARG A 171 6.81 1.51 -29.07
CA ARG A 171 6.86 2.21 -30.36
C ARG A 171 7.42 3.63 -30.23
N TYR A 172 6.99 4.38 -29.21
CA TYR A 172 7.55 5.70 -28.89
C TYR A 172 9.07 5.65 -28.70
N ARG A 173 9.58 4.67 -27.93
CA ARG A 173 11.03 4.50 -27.74
C ARG A 173 11.74 4.17 -29.05
N ASP A 174 11.13 3.37 -29.90
CA ASP A 174 11.72 2.94 -31.16
C ASP A 174 11.74 4.11 -32.19
N ASP A 175 10.74 5.00 -32.16
CA ASP A 175 10.65 6.19 -33.02
C ASP A 175 11.51 7.38 -32.52
N HIS A 176 11.67 7.56 -31.20
CA HIS A 176 12.35 8.72 -30.60
C HIS A 176 13.74 8.42 -29.99
N GLY A 177 14.13 7.16 -29.84
CA GLY A 177 15.39 6.75 -29.19
C GLY A 177 15.41 6.91 -27.66
N SER A 178 14.33 7.42 -27.08
CA SER A 178 14.17 7.71 -25.65
C SER A 178 12.83 7.20 -25.13
N SER A 179 12.77 6.78 -23.86
CA SER A 179 11.48 6.37 -23.28
C SER A 179 10.63 7.61 -22.97
N ILE A 180 9.32 7.57 -23.23
CA ILE A 180 8.39 8.64 -22.88
C ILE A 180 8.52 9.11 -21.43
N THR A 181 8.84 8.21 -20.48
CA THR A 181 9.06 8.62 -19.07
C THR A 181 10.30 9.49 -18.87
N LYS A 182 11.34 9.33 -19.71
CA LYS A 182 12.55 10.15 -19.71
C LYS A 182 12.25 11.54 -20.25
N ASP A 183 11.40 11.63 -21.28
CA ASP A 183 11.14 12.89 -21.98
C ASP A 183 10.04 13.71 -21.30
N LEU A 184 9.31 13.09 -20.35
CA LEU A 184 8.51 13.74 -19.30
C LEU A 184 9.35 14.10 -18.04
N LEU A 185 10.66 14.31 -18.18
CA LEU A 185 11.50 14.93 -17.14
C LEU A 185 11.73 16.40 -17.47
N ASP A 186 11.27 17.25 -16.57
CA ASP A 186 11.55 18.68 -16.56
C ASP A 186 12.27 19.04 -15.24
N GLU A 187 13.09 20.09 -15.30
CA GLU A 187 13.54 20.83 -14.12
C GLU A 187 13.14 22.31 -14.31
N PRO A 188 12.35 22.91 -13.41
CA PRO A 188 11.75 22.32 -12.21
C PRO A 188 10.67 21.27 -12.55
N ALA A 189 10.39 20.39 -11.58
CA ALA A 189 9.45 19.28 -11.77
C ALA A 189 8.00 19.78 -11.85
N ASP A 190 7.40 19.69 -13.03
CA ASP A 190 5.96 19.91 -13.22
C ASP A 190 5.15 18.78 -12.56
N GLU A 191 4.09 19.17 -11.83
CA GLU A 191 3.25 18.25 -11.07
C GLU A 191 2.47 17.30 -11.99
N PHE A 192 2.00 17.81 -13.13
CA PHE A 192 1.20 17.04 -14.09
C PHE A 192 2.04 15.99 -14.81
N LYS A 193 3.24 16.37 -15.28
CA LYS A 193 4.26 15.45 -15.80
C LYS A 193 4.67 14.43 -14.73
N THR A 194 4.77 14.81 -13.46
CA THR A 194 5.07 13.89 -12.35
C THR A 194 3.98 12.84 -12.14
N VAL A 195 2.71 13.25 -12.13
CA VAL A 195 1.53 12.35 -12.08
C VAL A 195 1.53 11.41 -13.29
N LEU A 196 1.68 11.94 -14.52
CA LEU A 196 1.66 11.15 -15.76
C LEU A 196 2.83 10.15 -15.82
N ARG A 197 4.04 10.57 -15.48
CA ARG A 197 5.25 9.72 -15.40
C ARG A 197 5.13 8.63 -14.33
N THR A 198 4.38 8.88 -13.25
CA THR A 198 4.05 7.88 -12.23
C THR A 198 3.03 6.86 -12.77
N ALA A 199 1.96 7.32 -13.44
CA ALA A 199 0.96 6.45 -14.06
C ALA A 199 1.59 5.50 -15.10
N ILE A 200 2.43 6.04 -15.99
CA ILE A 200 3.15 5.25 -17.00
C ILE A 200 4.04 4.20 -16.33
N ARG A 201 4.71 4.52 -15.21
CA ARG A 201 5.55 3.55 -14.48
C ARG A 201 4.75 2.43 -13.84
N CYS A 202 3.65 2.75 -13.17
CA CYS A 202 2.74 1.76 -12.56
C CYS A 202 2.14 0.81 -13.62
N ILE A 203 1.73 1.37 -14.77
CA ILE A 203 1.22 0.59 -15.91
C ILE A 203 2.31 -0.27 -16.53
N ASN A 204 3.51 0.28 -16.75
CA ASN A 204 4.62 -0.41 -17.41
C ASN A 204 5.18 -1.57 -16.56
N ASP A 205 5.61 -1.27 -15.33
CA ASP A 205 6.20 -2.24 -14.41
C ASP A 205 6.07 -1.75 -12.95
N HIS A 206 4.91 -1.99 -12.35
CA HIS A 206 4.64 -1.62 -10.95
C HIS A 206 5.66 -2.24 -9.98
N LYS A 207 6.28 -3.39 -10.28
CA LYS A 207 7.25 -4.02 -9.39
C LYS A 207 8.58 -3.26 -9.39
N LYS A 208 9.06 -2.84 -10.57
CA LYS A 208 10.21 -1.91 -10.68
C LYS A 208 9.90 -0.53 -10.12
N TYR A 209 8.64 -0.09 -10.19
CA TYR A 209 8.21 1.16 -9.56
C TYR A 209 8.24 1.06 -8.02
N TYR A 210 7.62 0.04 -7.43
CA TYR A 210 7.62 -0.18 -5.97
C TYR A 210 9.01 -0.46 -5.40
N GLU A 211 9.87 -1.18 -6.11
CA GLU A 211 11.29 -1.27 -5.74
C GLU A 211 11.93 0.11 -5.63
N LYS A 212 11.67 1.00 -6.60
CA LYS A 212 12.21 2.37 -6.55
C LYS A 212 11.65 3.15 -5.36
N ILE A 213 10.37 2.97 -5.02
CA ILE A 213 9.76 3.60 -3.83
C ILE A 213 10.46 3.11 -2.56
N LEU A 214 10.54 1.80 -2.33
CA LEU A 214 11.24 1.20 -1.18
C LEU A 214 12.70 1.67 -1.07
N ARG A 215 13.42 1.65 -2.19
CA ARG A 215 14.81 2.11 -2.27
C ARG A 215 14.94 3.59 -1.95
N ASN A 216 14.01 4.41 -2.41
CA ASN A 216 13.99 5.84 -2.13
C ASN A 216 13.49 6.15 -0.70
N ALA A 217 12.76 5.25 -0.05
CA ALA A 217 12.36 5.35 1.35
C ALA A 217 13.51 5.03 2.31
N ILE A 218 14.40 4.10 1.93
CA ILE A 218 15.54 3.63 2.75
C ILE A 218 16.84 4.42 2.48
N LYS A 219 17.06 4.96 1.28
CA LYS A 219 18.34 5.61 0.91
C LYS A 219 18.45 7.11 1.26
N LYS A 220 17.47 7.69 1.95
CA LYS A 220 17.53 9.10 2.37
C LYS A 220 18.24 9.22 3.73
N VAL A 221 18.48 10.46 4.17
CA VAL A 221 18.82 10.71 5.57
C VAL A 221 17.53 10.58 6.37
N GLY A 222 17.42 9.51 7.15
CA GLY A 222 16.15 9.08 7.75
C GLY A 222 15.27 8.32 6.76
N THR A 223 14.35 7.53 7.31
CA THR A 223 13.44 6.65 6.58
C THR A 223 12.19 7.41 6.13
N ASP A 224 11.53 6.93 5.08
CA ASP A 224 10.19 7.36 4.68
C ASP A 224 9.21 6.25 5.12
N GLU A 225 8.86 6.23 6.41
CA GLU A 225 8.07 5.15 7.03
C GLU A 225 6.70 5.03 6.38
N ASP A 226 6.11 6.13 5.91
CA ASP A 226 4.83 6.12 5.19
C ASP A 226 4.94 5.34 3.89
N ALA A 227 5.92 5.67 3.03
CA ALA A 227 6.15 4.96 1.78
C ALA A 227 6.59 3.50 2.00
N LEU A 228 7.46 3.25 2.98
CA LEU A 228 7.95 1.91 3.33
C LEU A 228 6.81 1.00 3.79
N THR A 229 6.03 1.45 4.79
CA THR A 229 4.85 0.74 5.31
C THR A 229 3.85 0.48 4.21
N ARG A 230 3.51 1.53 3.44
CA ARG A 230 2.48 1.45 2.39
C ARG A 230 2.83 0.41 1.33
N VAL A 231 4.09 0.33 0.88
CA VAL A 231 4.49 -0.68 -0.11
C VAL A 231 4.53 -2.09 0.50
N ILE A 232 5.06 -2.28 1.71
CA ILE A 232 5.10 -3.62 2.33
C ILE A 232 3.68 -4.14 2.58
N VAL A 233 2.85 -3.36 3.29
CA VAL A 233 1.47 -3.73 3.68
C VAL A 233 0.57 -3.99 2.46
N THR A 234 0.65 -3.18 1.40
CA THR A 234 -0.23 -3.36 0.23
C THR A 234 0.21 -4.51 -0.69
N ARG A 235 1.47 -4.94 -0.64
CA ARG A 235 2.05 -5.93 -1.58
C ARG A 235 2.38 -7.29 -0.97
N ALA A 236 2.43 -7.42 0.37
CA ALA A 236 2.81 -8.67 1.05
C ALA A 236 1.98 -9.89 0.64
N GLU A 237 0.66 -9.72 0.42
CA GLU A 237 -0.25 -10.78 -0.03
C GLU A 237 -0.33 -10.92 -1.56
N LYS A 238 0.45 -10.15 -2.34
CA LYS A 238 0.35 -10.11 -3.82
C LYS A 238 1.67 -10.49 -4.51
N ASP A 239 2.65 -9.59 -4.51
CA ASP A 239 3.85 -9.71 -5.34
C ASP A 239 5.14 -9.19 -4.69
N LEU A 240 5.12 -8.92 -3.39
CA LEU A 240 6.28 -8.43 -2.64
C LEU A 240 7.53 -9.31 -2.82
N ASN A 241 7.39 -10.63 -3.07
CA ASN A 241 8.57 -11.47 -3.33
C ASN A 241 9.30 -11.09 -4.63
N HIS A 242 8.54 -10.78 -5.69
CA HIS A 242 9.14 -10.31 -6.95
C HIS A 242 9.75 -8.91 -6.77
N ILE A 243 9.19 -8.09 -5.87
CA ILE A 243 9.75 -6.78 -5.53
C ILE A 243 11.06 -6.96 -4.75
N LYS A 244 11.14 -7.90 -3.78
CA LYS A 244 12.38 -8.31 -3.09
C LYS A 244 13.47 -8.73 -4.09
N GLU A 245 13.14 -9.57 -5.06
CA GLU A 245 14.08 -10.02 -6.10
C GLU A 245 14.61 -8.85 -6.96
N ILE A 246 13.75 -7.91 -7.37
CA ILE A 246 14.16 -6.73 -8.16
C ILE A 246 14.99 -5.77 -7.30
N TYR A 247 14.65 -5.63 -6.02
CA TYR A 247 15.40 -4.82 -5.05
C TYR A 247 16.82 -5.35 -4.88
N TYR A 248 16.98 -6.65 -4.62
CA TYR A 248 18.28 -7.30 -4.50
C TYR A 248 19.13 -7.10 -5.77
N LYS A 249 18.56 -7.38 -6.95
CA LYS A 249 19.22 -7.23 -8.26
C LYS A 249 19.72 -5.81 -8.56
N LYS A 250 19.17 -4.78 -7.91
CA LYS A 250 19.52 -3.36 -8.13
C LYS A 250 20.33 -2.71 -7.02
N ASN A 251 20.30 -3.28 -5.81
CA ASN A 251 20.87 -2.66 -4.61
C ASN A 251 21.91 -3.54 -3.92
N SER A 252 22.08 -4.79 -4.36
CA SER A 252 23.06 -5.77 -3.83
C SER A 252 22.91 -6.07 -2.32
N VAL A 253 21.74 -5.75 -1.74
CA VAL A 253 21.36 -6.00 -0.35
C VAL A 253 19.92 -6.53 -0.37
N ALA A 254 19.60 -7.52 0.47
CA ALA A 254 18.24 -8.05 0.56
C ALA A 254 17.30 -7.00 1.17
N LEU A 255 16.02 -6.97 0.76
CA LEU A 255 15.08 -5.95 1.24
C LEU A 255 14.84 -6.07 2.76
N ASP A 256 14.74 -7.29 3.29
CA ASP A 256 14.61 -7.56 4.72
C ASP A 256 15.86 -7.13 5.51
N GLN A 257 17.07 -7.31 4.96
CA GLN A 257 18.29 -6.78 5.57
C GLN A 257 18.31 -5.25 5.59
N ALA A 258 17.93 -4.62 4.47
CA ALA A 258 17.85 -3.16 4.37
C ALA A 258 16.84 -2.58 5.37
N VAL A 259 15.63 -3.15 5.46
CA VAL A 259 14.62 -2.76 6.46
C VAL A 259 15.12 -3.01 7.88
N ALA A 260 15.79 -4.14 8.15
CA ALA A 260 16.32 -4.46 9.48
C ALA A 260 17.45 -3.52 9.95
N MET A 261 18.13 -2.82 9.03
CA MET A 261 19.15 -1.81 9.32
C MET A 261 18.55 -0.41 9.52
N ASP A 262 17.48 -0.09 8.79
CA ASP A 262 16.91 1.26 8.67
C ASP A 262 15.70 1.50 9.59
N THR A 263 15.21 0.45 10.26
CA THR A 263 14.07 0.52 11.19
C THR A 263 14.40 -0.12 12.55
N SER A 264 13.62 0.18 13.58
CA SER A 264 13.82 -0.31 14.96
C SER A 264 12.50 -0.73 15.64
N GLY A 265 12.63 -1.42 16.77
CA GLY A 265 11.50 -1.81 17.63
C GLY A 265 10.47 -2.71 16.95
N ASP A 266 9.24 -2.63 17.43
CA ASP A 266 8.11 -3.47 17.01
C ASP A 266 7.67 -3.15 15.57
N TYR A 267 7.85 -1.90 15.13
CA TYR A 267 7.70 -1.51 13.72
C TYR A 267 8.58 -2.35 12.79
N LYS A 268 9.87 -2.48 13.11
CA LYS A 268 10.81 -3.35 12.38
C LYS A 268 10.36 -4.81 12.40
N ALA A 269 10.07 -5.35 13.58
CA ALA A 269 9.69 -6.75 13.74
C ALA A 269 8.44 -7.09 12.90
N PHE A 270 7.43 -6.21 12.92
CA PHE A 270 6.23 -6.34 12.12
C PHE A 270 6.51 -6.31 10.61
N LEU A 271 7.29 -5.34 10.12
CA LEU A 271 7.65 -5.28 8.70
C LEU A 271 8.42 -6.52 8.23
N LEU A 272 9.27 -7.10 9.09
CA LEU A 272 10.02 -8.32 8.79
C LEU A 272 9.11 -9.56 8.70
N ALA A 273 8.12 -9.68 9.58
CA ALA A 273 7.09 -10.72 9.47
C ALA A 273 6.33 -10.63 8.13
N LEU A 274 5.90 -9.42 7.72
CA LEU A 274 5.24 -9.20 6.42
C LEU A 274 6.14 -9.48 5.21
N LEU A 275 7.46 -9.34 5.37
CA LEU A 275 8.48 -9.69 4.38
C LEU A 275 8.78 -11.21 4.33
N GLY A 276 8.14 -12.02 5.16
CA GLY A 276 8.32 -13.47 5.23
C GLY A 276 9.64 -13.87 5.88
N LYS A 277 10.07 -13.12 6.89
CA LYS A 277 11.22 -13.48 7.72
C LYS A 277 10.72 -14.01 9.07
N GLU A 278 10.90 -15.31 9.26
CA GLU A 278 10.74 -15.99 10.56
C GLU A 278 11.93 -15.61 11.48
N GLU A 279 11.71 -15.70 12.81
CA GLU A 279 12.74 -15.42 13.84
C GLU A 279 13.81 -16.53 13.94
#